data_AF-A0A978TZJ7-F1
#
_entry.id   AF-A0A978TZJ7-F1
#
_cell.length_a   1.000
_cell.length_b   1.000
_cell.length_c   1.000
_cell.angle_alpha   90.00
_cell.angle_beta   90.00
_cell.angle_gamma   90.00
#
_symmetry.space_group_name_H-M   'P 1'
#
loop_
_entity.id
_entity.type
_entity.pdbx_description
1 polymer ?
#
loop_
_entity_poly.entity_id
_entity_poly.type
_entity_poly.pdbx_seq_one_letter_code
_entity_poly.pdbx_strand_id
1 'polypeptide(L)'
;MLAEVGKTLVAIGAGILLLGGLLWLSSGTFKHFPIGRLPGDIFIQNGDFTFYFPLATSIVLSLGLSLFLWIWQWFTRQENSLNQNQHNSI
;
A
#
# COMPACT_ATOMS: atom_id res chain seq x y z
N MET A 1 -4.68 21.79 14.31
CA MET A 1 -3.35 22.30 13.89
C MET A 1 -2.25 21.24 14.00
N LEU A 2 -1.69 20.95 15.19
CA LEU A 2 -0.62 19.93 15.32
C LEU A 2 -1.09 18.51 14.98
N ALA A 3 -2.34 18.16 15.33
CA ALA A 3 -2.95 16.89 14.96
C ALA A 3 -3.17 16.74 13.44
N GLU A 4 -3.64 17.80 12.74
CA GLU A 4 -3.71 17.84 11.28
C GLU A 4 -2.34 17.57 10.63
N VAL A 5 -1.31 18.26 11.12
CA VAL A 5 0.05 18.14 10.58
C VAL A 5 0.63 16.75 10.84
N GLY A 6 0.34 16.15 12.00
CA GLY A 6 0.70 14.76 12.29
C GLY A 6 0.02 13.77 11.35
N LYS A 7 -1.28 13.95 11.08
CA LYS A 7 -2.05 13.12 10.13
C LYS A 7 -1.46 13.18 8.72
N THR A 8 -1.15 14.38 8.22
CA THR A 8 -0.59 14.54 6.87
C THR A 8 0.82 13.94 6.75
N LEU A 9 1.65 14.07 7.79
CA LEU A 9 3.01 13.51 7.80
C LEU A 9 3.00 11.98 7.74
N VAL A 10 2.12 11.33 8.50
CA VAL A 10 1.93 9.87 8.47
C VAL A 10 1.47 9.41 7.09
N ALA A 11 0.55 10.14 6.46
CA ALA A 11 0.06 9.81 5.12
C ALA A 11 1.16 9.90 4.05
N ILE A 12 1.98 10.94 4.11
CA ILE A 12 3.11 11.12 3.20
C ILE A 12 4.15 10.00 3.42
N GLY A 13 4.50 9.69 4.67
CA GLY A 13 5.44 8.62 5.00
C GLY A 13 4.98 7.24 4.51
N ALA A 14 3.69 6.93 4.69
CA ALA A 14 3.10 5.69 4.17
C ALA A 14 3.14 5.64 2.63
N GLY A 15 2.87 6.75 1.94
CA GLY A 15 2.98 6.84 0.49
C GLY A 15 4.42 6.61 -0.02
N ILE A 16 5.41 7.20 0.65
CA ILE A 16 6.83 7.01 0.32
C ILE A 16 7.26 5.56 0.54
N LEU A 17 6.85 4.92 1.64
CA LEU A 17 7.17 3.51 1.90
C LEU A 17 6.55 2.58 0.86
N LEU A 18 5.30 2.85 0.43
CA LEU A 18 4.66 2.09 -0.63
C LEU A 18 5.40 2.26 -1.96
N LEU A 19 5.72 3.49 -2.36
CA LEU A 19 6.45 3.77 -3.59
C LEU A 19 7.86 3.17 -3.56
N GLY A 20 8.59 3.32 -2.46
CA GLY A 20 9.92 2.73 -2.26
C GLY A 20 9.88 1.21 -2.30
N GLY A 21 8.90 0.59 -1.64
CA GLY A 21 8.68 -0.86 -1.70
C GLY A 21 8.34 -1.36 -3.10
N LEU A 22 7.52 -0.61 -3.84
CA LEU A 22 7.17 -0.93 -5.23
C LEU A 22 8.39 -0.86 -6.16
N LEU A 23 9.20 0.20 -6.03
CA LEU A 23 10.43 0.38 -6.79
C LEU A 23 11.48 -0.68 -6.44
N TRP A 24 11.61 -1.05 -5.16
CA TRP A 24 12.53 -2.09 -4.71
C TRP A 24 12.13 -3.47 -5.26
N LEU A 25 10.83 -3.80 -5.24
CA LEU A 25 10.31 -5.05 -5.80
C LEU A 25 10.43 -5.08 -7.35
N SER A 26 10.20 -3.94 -8.00
CA SER A 26 10.34 -3.75 -9.45
C SER A 26 11.79 -3.74 -9.93
N SER A 27 12.75 -3.36 -9.06
CA SER A 27 14.18 -3.30 -9.37
C SER A 27 14.80 -4.66 -9.71
N GLY A 28 14.03 -5.76 -9.69
CA GLY A 28 14.45 -7.02 -10.27
C GLY A 28 15.63 -7.67 -9.53
N THR A 29 15.81 -7.40 -8.23
CA THR A 29 16.80 -8.11 -7.40
C THR A 29 16.59 -9.63 -7.41
N PHE A 30 15.39 -10.10 -7.76
CA PHE A 30 15.08 -11.52 -8.00
C PHE A 30 15.51 -12.06 -9.38
N LYS A 31 16.01 -11.22 -10.28
CA LYS A 31 16.45 -11.63 -11.63
C LYS A 31 17.77 -12.41 -11.63
N HIS A 32 18.48 -12.44 -10.50
CA HIS A 32 19.80 -13.05 -10.37
C HIS A 32 19.81 -14.41 -9.65
N PHE A 33 18.64 -15.03 -9.41
CA PHE A 33 18.59 -16.39 -8.89
C PHE A 33 18.50 -17.40 -10.06
N PRO A 34 19.56 -18.20 -10.34
CA PRO A 34 19.60 -19.16 -11.45
C PRO A 34 18.77 -20.43 -11.20
N ILE A 35 17.74 -20.35 -10.36
CA ILE A 35 16.83 -21.46 -10.06
C ILE A 35 15.43 -21.01 -10.46
N GLY A 36 15.00 -21.46 -11.64
CA GLY A 36 13.62 -21.51 -12.14
C GLY A 36 12.65 -20.44 -11.65
N ARG A 37 12.28 -19.50 -12.55
CA ARG A 37 10.98 -18.80 -12.62
C ARG A 37 10.29 -18.65 -11.26
N LEU A 38 10.57 -17.57 -10.53
CA LEU A 38 9.86 -17.29 -9.29
C LEU A 38 8.35 -17.26 -9.56
N PRO A 39 7.56 -18.12 -8.90
CA PRO A 39 6.12 -18.18 -9.10
C PRO A 39 5.50 -16.92 -8.50
N GLY A 40 4.87 -16.09 -9.32
CA GLY A 40 4.20 -14.86 -8.87
C GLY A 40 4.27 -13.68 -9.85
N ASP A 41 5.14 -13.76 -10.86
CA ASP A 41 5.14 -12.81 -11.98
C ASP A 41 4.69 -13.58 -13.23
N ILE A 42 3.46 -13.33 -13.68
CA ILE A 42 2.90 -14.07 -14.82
C ILE A 42 3.58 -13.51 -16.08
N PHE A 43 4.62 -14.21 -16.50
CA PHE A 43 5.30 -13.97 -17.75
C PHE A 43 4.84 -15.01 -18.77
N ILE A 44 3.88 -14.63 -19.62
CA ILE A 44 3.40 -15.46 -20.71
C ILE A 44 4.07 -14.95 -21.99
N GLN A 45 4.99 -15.75 -22.53
CA GLN A 45 5.65 -15.46 -23.79
C GLN A 45 5.19 -16.51 -24.83
N ASN A 46 4.45 -16.05 -25.84
CA ASN A 46 3.97 -16.84 -26.96
C ASN A 46 4.50 -16.21 -28.25
N GLY A 47 5.56 -16.77 -28.84
CA GLY A 47 6.16 -16.25 -30.07
C GLY A 47 6.55 -14.77 -29.96
N ASP A 48 5.94 -13.92 -30.79
CA ASP A 48 6.13 -12.47 -30.81
C ASP A 48 5.39 -11.69 -29.70
N PHE A 49 4.54 -12.35 -28.90
CA PHE A 49 3.76 -11.70 -27.85
C PHE A 49 4.34 -11.99 -26.46
N THR A 50 4.71 -10.92 -25.74
CA THR A 50 5.17 -10.99 -24.35
C THR A 50 4.17 -10.27 -23.45
N PHE A 51 3.47 -11.01 -22.59
CA PHE A 51 2.57 -10.47 -21.57
C PHE A 51 3.23 -10.61 -20.20
N TYR A 52 3.47 -9.47 -19.55
CA TYR A 52 4.03 -9.36 -18.22
C TYR A 52 2.97 -8.87 -17.25
N PHE A 53 2.63 -9.68 -16.25
CA PHE A 53 1.62 -9.33 -15.25
C PHE A 53 2.18 -9.46 -13.83
N PRO A 54 2.59 -8.33 -13.22
CA PRO A 54 3.23 -8.30 -11.91
C PRO A 54 2.17 -8.43 -10.79
N LEU A 55 1.70 -9.66 -10.54
CA LEU A 55 0.73 -9.97 -9.49
C LEU A 55 1.22 -9.64 -8.09
N ALA A 56 2.49 -9.92 -7.79
CA ALA A 56 3.06 -9.62 -6.48
C ALA A 56 2.96 -8.12 -6.15
N THR A 57 3.27 -7.27 -7.13
CA THR A 57 3.23 -5.82 -7.03
C THR A 57 1.80 -5.31 -6.82
N SER A 58 0.81 -5.84 -7.54
CA SER A 58 -0.59 -5.43 -7.41
C SER A 58 -1.20 -5.86 -6.07
N ILE A 59 -0.85 -7.04 -5.56
CA ILE A 59 -1.28 -7.53 -4.25
C ILE A 59 -0.70 -6.66 -3.13
N VAL A 60 0.60 -6.38 -3.16
CA VAL A 60 1.26 -5.52 -2.16
C VAL A 60 0.66 -4.11 -2.18
N LEU A 61 0.45 -3.54 -3.37
CA LEU A 61 -0.18 -2.24 -3.52
C LEU A 61 -1.61 -2.25 -2.95
N SER A 62 -2.40 -3.30 -3.24
CA SER A 62 -3.76 -3.44 -2.74
C SER A 62 -3.84 -3.56 -1.21
N LEU A 63 -2.98 -4.39 -0.62
CA LEU A 63 -2.89 -4.54 0.85
C LEU A 63 -2.43 -3.25 1.51
N GLY A 64 -1.45 -2.56 0.92
CA GLY A 64 -0.94 -1.28 1.39
C GLY A 64 -2.01 -0.18 1.38
N LEU A 65 -2.73 -0.02 0.26
CA LEU A 65 -3.84 0.92 0.15
C LEU A 65 -4.98 0.58 1.12
N SER A 66 -5.31 -0.71 1.25
CA SER A 66 -6.37 -1.17 2.15
C SER A 66 -6.02 -0.87 3.60
N LEU A 67 -4.77 -1.11 4.02
CA LEU A 67 -4.32 -0.81 5.38
C LEU A 67 -4.28 0.69 5.64
N PHE A 68 -3.82 1.48 4.66
CA PHE A 68 -3.83 2.94 4.73
C PHE A 68 -5.25 3.49 4.91
N LEU A 69 -6.21 3.05 4.08
CA LEU A 69 -7.61 3.45 4.18
C LEU A 69 -8.25 2.97 5.48
N TRP A 70 -7.91 1.78 5.95
CA TRP A 70 -8.39 1.25 7.23
C TRP A 70 -7.92 2.09 8.41
N ILE A 71 -6.64 2.44 8.46
CA ILE A 71 -6.07 3.33 9.49
C ILE A 71 -6.68 4.71 9.42
N TRP A 72 -6.83 5.26 8.20
CA TRP A 72 -7.47 6.56 7.99
C TRP A 72 -8.91 6.56 8.52
N GLN A 73 -9.73 5.58 8.13
CA GLN A 73 -11.11 5.45 8.58
C GLN A 73 -11.20 5.24 10.10
N TRP A 74 -10.35 4.39 10.67
CA TRP A 74 -10.31 4.15 12.10
C TRP A 74 -10.04 5.45 12.86
N PHE A 75 -9.12 6.27 12.36
CA PHE A 75 -8.78 7.54 12.98
C PHE A 75 -9.92 8.56 12.86
N THR A 76 -10.57 8.70 11.70
CA THR A 76 -11.73 9.59 11.53
C THR A 76 -12.91 9.17 12.41
N ARG A 77 -13.06 7.87 12.69
CA ARG A 77 -14.14 7.35 13.54
C ARG A 77 -13.99 7.75 15.01
N GLN A 78 -12.76 7.91 15.50
CA GLN A 78 -12.48 8.30 16.88
C GLN A 78 -12.80 9.78 17.16
N GLU A 79 -12.62 10.65 16.18
CA GLU A 79 -12.90 12.09 16.32
C GLU A 79 -14.41 12.35 16.50
N ASN A 80 -15.24 11.60 15.78
CA ASN A 80 -16.70 11.73 15.85
C ASN A 80 -17.30 11.18 17.15
N SER A 81 -16.71 10.15 17.76
CA SER A 81 -17.22 9.58 19.01
C SER A 81 -17.00 10.50 20.21
N LEU A 82 -15.95 11.33 20.21
CA LEU A 82 -15.67 12.24 21.32
C LEU A 82 -16.61 13.45 21.30
N ASN A 83 -16.96 13.96 20.11
CA ASN A 83 -17.89 15.08 19.95
C ASN A 83 -19.34 14.70 20.32
N GLN A 84 -19.76 13.47 20.00
CA GLN A 84 -21.11 12.98 20.34
C GLN A 84 -21.31 12.83 21.86
N ASN A 85 -20.30 12.33 22.58
CA ASN A 85 -20.38 12.11 24.02
C ASN A 85 -20.43 13.42 24.82
N GLN A 86 -19.79 14.49 24.34
CA GLN A 86 -19.88 15.82 24.95
C GLN A 86 -21.27 16.45 24.79
N HIS A 87 -21.94 16.22 23.66
CA HIS A 87 -23.27 16.79 23.38
C HIS A 87 -24.39 16.13 24.22
N ASN A 88 -24.26 14.83 24.54
CA ASN A 88 -25.26 14.09 25.31
C ASN A 88 -25.13 14.27 26.85
N SER A 89 -24.08 14.94 27.32
CA SER A 89 -23.82 15.19 28.74
C SER A 89 -24.17 16.61 29.21
N ILE A 90 -24.82 17.43 28.35
CA ILE A 90 -25.28 18.80 28.65
C ILE A 90 -26.80 18.81 28.76
#